data_AF-A0AAV1QMF0-F1
#
_entry.id   AF-A0AAV1QMF0-F1
#
_cell.length_a   1.000
_cell.length_b   1.000
_cell.length_c   1.000
_cell.angle_alpha   90.00
_cell.angle_beta   90.00
_cell.angle_gamma   90.00
#
_symmetry.space_group_name_H-M   'P 1'
#
loop_
_entity.id
_entity.type
_entity.pdbx_description
1 polymer ?
#
loop_
_entity_poly.entity_id
_entity_poly.type
_entity_poly.pdbx_seq_one_letter_code
_entity_poly.pdbx_strand_id
1 'polypeptide(L)' 'GLDDERQEKGKLLGSFTYDEDGEALQTYSVTEENEQTFQIIEVQVLSNWGHPEYTCMYRFRVHGTPHS' A
#
# COMPACT_ATOMS: atom_id res chain seq x y z
N GLY A 1 -3.86 0.89 -7.22
CA GLY A 1 -3.30 1.74 -8.28
C GLY A 1 -4.42 2.60 -8.82
N LEU A 2 -4.12 3.88 -9.08
CA LEU A 2 -5.03 4.83 -9.70
C LEU A 2 -4.46 5.25 -11.06
N ASP A 3 -5.33 5.36 -12.05
CA ASP A 3 -5.00 5.83 -13.40
C ASP A 3 -4.84 7.37 -13.42
N ASP A 4 -5.61 8.08 -12.59
CA ASP A 4 -5.52 9.52 -12.38
C ASP A 4 -5.94 9.96 -10.96
N GLU A 5 -5.71 11.22 -10.62
CA GLU A 5 -5.93 11.78 -9.28
C GLU A 5 -7.41 11.92 -8.86
N ARG A 6 -8.36 11.81 -9.80
CA ARG A 6 -9.80 11.99 -9.56
C ARG A 6 -10.54 10.67 -9.40
N GLN A 7 -9.86 9.55 -9.65
CA GLN A 7 -10.46 8.22 -9.56
C GLN A 7 -10.78 7.88 -8.09
N GLU A 8 -12.07 7.76 -7.76
CA GLU A 8 -12.51 7.44 -6.39
C GLU A 8 -12.20 6.00 -5.96
N LYS A 9 -12.16 5.06 -6.91
CA LYS A 9 -11.91 3.65 -6.64
C LYS A 9 -10.82 3.08 -7.55
N GLY A 10 -9.67 2.79 -6.96
CA GLY A 10 -8.54 2.19 -7.66
C GLY A 10 -8.61 0.68 -7.85
N LYS A 11 -7.67 0.15 -8.65
CA LYS A 11 -7.38 -1.29 -8.72
C LYS A 11 -6.70 -1.73 -7.43
N LEU A 12 -7.24 -2.74 -6.76
CA LEU A 12 -6.58 -3.37 -5.61
C LEU A 12 -5.29 -4.07 -6.07
N LEU A 13 -4.19 -3.81 -5.36
CA LEU A 13 -2.88 -4.44 -5.61
C LEU A 13 -2.54 -5.49 -4.55
N GLY A 14 -3.16 -5.40 -3.38
CA GLY A 14 -3.00 -6.37 -2.30
C GLY A 14 -3.57 -5.83 -0.98
N SER A 15 -3.67 -6.70 0.00
CA SER A 15 -4.01 -6.38 1.38
C SER A 15 -3.00 -7.05 2.30
N PHE A 16 -2.43 -6.27 3.21
CA PHE A 16 -1.29 -6.68 4.03
C PHE A 16 -1.49 -6.25 5.48
N THR A 17 -0.84 -6.96 6.39
CA THR A 17 -0.78 -6.61 7.82
C THR A 17 0.67 -6.35 8.19
N TYR A 18 0.97 -5.12 8.62
CA TYR A 18 2.24 -4.80 9.29
C TYR A 18 2.29 -5.50 10.64
N ASP A 19 3.22 -6.42 10.85
CA ASP A 19 3.35 -7.21 12.08
C ASP A 19 4.05 -6.38 13.17
N GLU A 20 3.40 -6.14 14.31
CA GLU A 20 4.01 -5.35 15.39
C GLU A 20 5.19 -6.07 16.07
N ASP A 21 5.18 -7.40 16.07
CA ASP A 21 6.24 -8.22 16.66
C ASP A 21 7.38 -8.53 15.66
N GLY A 22 7.21 -8.10 14.40
CA GLY A 22 8.16 -8.32 13.31
C GLY A 22 9.29 -7.28 13.23
N GLU A 23 10.11 -7.41 12.19
CA GLU A 23 11.18 -6.45 11.90
C GLU A 23 10.63 -5.05 11.58
N ALA A 24 11.38 -3.99 11.91
CA ALA A 24 10.92 -2.61 11.67
C ALA A 24 10.72 -2.26 10.18
N LEU A 25 11.46 -2.91 9.28
CA LEU A 25 11.31 -2.75 7.83
C LEU A 25 10.69 -4.02 7.25
N GLN A 26 9.40 -3.94 6.90
CA GLN A 26 8.64 -5.06 6.32
C GLN A 26 8.35 -4.76 4.84
N THR A 27 8.53 -5.76 3.99
CA THR A 27 8.28 -5.64 2.54
C THR A 27 7.25 -6.70 2.13
N TYR A 28 6.25 -6.28 1.37
CA TYR A 28 5.19 -7.14 0.88
C TYR A 28 5.19 -7.14 -0.65
N SER A 29 5.08 -8.33 -1.23
CA SER A 29 4.88 -8.46 -2.67
C SER A 29 3.41 -8.25 -3.01
N VAL A 30 3.14 -7.63 -4.16
CA VAL A 30 1.79 -7.52 -4.74
C VAL A 30 1.19 -8.92 -4.87
N THR A 31 -0.04 -9.10 -4.37
CA THR A 31 -0.73 -10.40 -4.38
C THR A 31 -1.82 -10.49 -5.43
N GLU A 32 -2.38 -9.35 -5.84
CA GLU A 32 -3.43 -9.33 -6.86
C GLU A 32 -2.83 -9.36 -8.26
N GLU A 33 -3.44 -10.14 -9.16
CA GLU A 33 -3.07 -10.11 -10.58
C GLU A 33 -3.27 -8.70 -11.15
N ASN A 34 -2.19 -8.19 -11.74
CA ASN A 34 -2.12 -6.86 -12.30
C ASN A 34 -1.18 -6.81 -13.51
N GLU A 35 -1.74 -6.47 -14.67
CA GLU A 35 -0.99 -6.22 -15.92
C GLU A 35 -0.80 -4.72 -16.20
N GLN A 36 -1.38 -3.85 -15.37
CA GLN A 36 -1.37 -2.40 -15.56
C GLN A 36 -0.17 -1.74 -14.85
N THR A 37 0.30 -0.63 -15.39
CA THR A 37 1.32 0.23 -14.75
C THR A 37 0.64 1.45 -14.15
N PHE A 38 1.06 1.85 -12.94
CA PHE A 38 0.48 3.00 -12.24
C PHE A 38 1.56 4.00 -11.85
N GLN A 39 1.25 5.29 -11.99
CA GLN A 39 2.06 6.37 -11.40
C GLN A 39 1.51 6.86 -10.06
N ILE A 40 0.24 6.57 -9.77
CA ILE A 40 -0.42 6.98 -8.53
C ILE A 40 -0.78 5.73 -7.73
N ILE A 41 -0.30 5.69 -6.48
CA ILE A 41 -0.54 4.60 -5.54
C ILE A 41 -1.27 5.16 -4.32
N GLU A 42 -2.42 4.56 -4.03
CA GLU A 42 -3.17 4.83 -2.81
C GLU A 42 -2.82 3.77 -1.75
N VAL A 43 -2.67 4.21 -0.50
CA VAL A 43 -2.52 3.35 0.67
C VAL A 43 -3.69 3.59 1.61
N GLN A 44 -4.48 2.55 1.85
CA GLN A 44 -5.60 2.59 2.79
C GLN A 44 -5.23 1.82 4.07
N VAL A 45 -5.15 2.53 5.20
CA VAL A 45 -4.91 1.91 6.50
C VAL A 45 -6.25 1.48 7.09
N LEU A 46 -6.43 0.17 7.29
CA LEU A 46 -7.71 -0.42 7.73
C LEU A 46 -7.84 -0.50 9.26
N SER A 47 -6.73 -0.63 9.97
CA SER A 47 -6.66 -0.72 11.43
C SER A 47 -5.26 -0.34 11.94
N ASN A 48 -5.11 -0.21 13.25
CA ASN A 48 -3.84 -0.04 13.93
C ASN A 48 -3.69 -1.06 15.08
N TRP A 49 -2.57 -1.01 15.79
CA TRP A 49 -2.25 -1.88 16.93
C TRP A 49 -2.79 -1.34 18.27
N GLY A 50 -4.02 -0.82 18.27
CA GLY A 50 -4.77 -0.55 19.50
C GLY A 50 -4.67 0.87 20.06
N HIS A 51 -3.98 1.80 19.39
CA HIS A 51 -4.03 3.21 19.81
C HIS A 51 -5.43 3.80 19.52
N PRO A 52 -6.14 4.35 20.52
CA PRO A 52 -7.56 4.66 20.38
C PRO A 52 -7.85 5.91 19.53
N GLU A 53 -6.89 6.82 19.38
CA GLU A 53 -7.15 8.14 18.79
C GLU A 53 -6.54 8.35 17.40
N TYR A 54 -5.45 7.64 17.08
CA TYR A 54 -4.69 7.93 15.88
C TYR A 54 -3.87 6.74 15.42
N THR A 55 -3.42 6.83 14.17
CA THR A 55 -2.47 5.89 13.57
C THR A 55 -1.30 6.65 13.01
N CYS A 56 -0.09 6.17 13.28
CA CYS A 56 1.14 6.78 12.78
C CYS A 56 1.69 5.92 11.64
N MET A 57 2.10 6.56 10.56
CA MET A 57 2.79 5.92 9.45
C MET A 57 4.15 6.59 9.25
N TYR A 58 5.23 5.82 9.42
CA TYR A 58 6.59 6.35 9.33
C TYR A 58 7.07 6.50 7.89
N ARG A 59 7.10 5.40 7.12
CA ARG A 59 7.60 5.41 5.75
C ARG A 59 6.96 4.31 4.92
N PHE A 60 6.32 4.71 3.83
CA PHE A 60 5.87 3.81 2.78
C PHE A 60 6.85 3.86 1.60
N ARG A 61 7.14 2.72 0.98
CA ARG A 61 7.99 2.60 -0.20
C ARG A 61 7.24 1.81 -1.26
N VAL A 62 7.32 2.27 -2.50
CA VAL A 62 6.82 1.54 -3.66
C VAL A 62 8.04 1.11 -4.48
N HIS A 63 8.05 -0.17 -4.83
CA HIS A 63 9.06 -0.76 -5.70
C HIS A 63 8.36 -1.29 -6.94
N GLY A 64 9.02 -1.20 -8.10
CA GLY A 64 8.47 -1.69 -9.35
C GLY A 64 9.46 -1.52 -10.48
N THR A 65 9.13 -2.09 -11.63
CA THR A 65 9.89 -1.92 -12.86
C THR A 65 9.28 -0.75 -13.65
N PRO A 66 10.06 0.28 -13.99
CA PRO A 66 9.56 1.36 -14.83
C PRO A 66 9.15 0.82 -16.21
N HIS A 67 8.07 1.34 -16.77
CA HIS A 67 7.79 1.16 -18.18
C HIS A 67 8.75 2.04 -18.99
N SER A 68 9.40 1.46 -20.01
CA SER A 68 10.30 2.17 -20.93
C SER A 68 9.55 3.03 -21.93
#